data_AF-A0AAU4GYF8-F1
#
_entry.id   AF-A0AAU4GYF8-F1
#
_cell.length_a   1.000
_cell.length_b   1.000
_cell.length_c   1.000
_cell.angle_alpha   90.00
_cell.angle_beta   90.00
_cell.angle_gamma   90.00
#
_symmetry.space_group_name_H-M   'P 1'
#
loop_
_entity.id
_entity.type
_entity.pdbx_description
1 polymer ?
#
loop_
_entity_poly.entity_id
_entity_poly.type
_entity_poly.pdbx_seq_one_letter_code
_entity_poly.pdbx_strand_id
1 'polypeptide(L)'
;MEVAELVLKYVEALAWPMVTAGAVWGMRDHIRGAFARITRLETPAGTVEFSTAAREVRSDAEELGAASAGDDSANGPQEEAEEDSRFGAFQEAWDVADASPIGALVSAWLLLESISLQAIDERGGPPLELASRPLTPTRIIEALGKMGLSARAVSVFHDLRQLRNQAIHGKDVVTPLAARDFVESARYVARETYTLPLS
;
A
#
# COMPACT_ATOMS: atom_id res chain seq x y z
N MET A 1 -33.35 54.88 -2.59
CA MET A 1 -32.45 54.21 -3.54
C MET A 1 -31.47 53.25 -2.85
N GLU A 2 -31.38 53.24 -1.50
CA GLU A 2 -30.47 52.39 -0.73
C GLU A 2 -30.99 50.95 -0.50
N VAL A 3 -32.31 50.76 -0.47
CA VAL A 3 -32.93 49.44 -0.26
C VAL A 3 -32.62 48.47 -1.41
N ALA A 4 -32.57 48.97 -2.65
CA ALA A 4 -32.23 48.15 -3.82
C ALA A 4 -30.75 47.69 -3.80
N GLU A 5 -29.84 48.54 -3.30
CA GLU A 5 -28.41 48.19 -3.15
C GLU A 5 -28.17 47.18 -2.03
N LEU A 6 -28.90 47.28 -0.91
CA LEU A 6 -28.82 46.30 0.16
C LEU A 6 -29.28 44.92 -0.32
N VAL A 7 -30.42 44.86 -1.01
CA VAL A 7 -30.95 43.60 -1.54
C VAL A 7 -29.97 42.96 -2.53
N LEU A 8 -29.33 43.77 -3.39
CA LEU A 8 -28.32 43.27 -4.34
C LEU A 8 -27.10 42.66 -3.62
N LYS A 9 -26.58 43.31 -2.57
CA LYS A 9 -25.46 42.79 -1.78
C LYS A 9 -25.78 41.50 -1.03
N TYR A 10 -27.00 41.38 -0.49
CA TYR A 10 -27.40 40.14 0.18
C TYR A 10 -27.58 38.98 -0.80
N VAL A 11 -28.13 39.23 -1.99
CA VAL A 11 -28.28 38.20 -3.03
C VAL A 11 -26.92 37.71 -3.53
N GLU A 12 -25.96 38.60 -3.75
CA GLU A 12 -24.60 38.25 -4.18
C GLU A 12 -23.84 37.46 -3.11
N ALA A 13 -24.02 37.81 -1.82
CA ALA A 13 -23.43 37.09 -0.70
C ALA A 13 -24.06 35.70 -0.48
N LEU A 14 -25.37 35.53 -0.72
CA LEU A 14 -26.08 34.24 -0.55
C LEU A 14 -25.96 33.31 -1.76
N ALA A 15 -25.62 33.83 -2.94
CA ALA A 15 -25.51 33.02 -4.16
C ALA A 15 -24.47 31.91 -4.02
N TRP A 16 -23.26 32.22 -3.53
CA TRP A 16 -22.17 31.25 -3.38
C TRP A 16 -22.46 30.13 -2.36
N PRO A 17 -22.97 30.42 -1.14
CA PRO A 17 -23.42 29.40 -0.20
C PRO A 17 -24.51 28.49 -0.77
N MET A 18 -25.44 29.04 -1.54
CA MET A 18 -26.54 28.27 -2.11
C MET A 18 -26.07 27.36 -3.26
N VAL A 19 -25.15 27.86 -4.10
CA VAL A 19 -24.51 27.07 -5.16
C VAL A 19 -23.63 25.97 -4.57
N THR A 20 -22.83 26.27 -3.54
CA THR A 20 -21.98 25.27 -2.87
C THR A 20 -22.81 24.22 -2.14
N ALA A 21 -23.86 24.62 -1.42
CA ALA A 21 -24.78 23.68 -0.79
C ALA A 21 -25.49 22.81 -1.83
N GLY A 22 -25.97 23.40 -2.93
CA GLY A 22 -26.59 22.68 -4.04
C GLY A 22 -25.62 21.71 -4.73
N ALA A 23 -24.38 22.12 -4.97
CA ALA A 23 -23.34 21.28 -5.55
C ALA A 23 -22.97 20.11 -4.63
N VAL A 24 -22.82 20.36 -3.32
CA VAL A 24 -22.57 19.30 -2.33
C VAL A 24 -23.74 18.33 -2.26
N TRP A 25 -24.99 18.80 -2.32
CA TRP A 25 -26.15 17.92 -2.32
C TRP A 25 -26.32 17.12 -3.62
N GLY A 26 -26.11 17.73 -4.78
CA GLY A 26 -26.14 17.03 -6.07
C GLY A 26 -25.03 15.99 -6.21
N MET A 27 -23.82 16.32 -5.76
CA MET A 27 -22.69 15.40 -5.70
C MET A 27 -22.95 14.23 -4.74
N ARG A 28 -23.55 14.50 -3.58
CA ARG A 28 -23.86 13.47 -2.57
C ARG A 28 -24.80 12.39 -3.10
N ASP A 29 -25.74 12.75 -3.96
CA ASP A 29 -26.67 11.81 -4.58
C ASP A 29 -26.00 10.96 -5.68
N HIS A 30 -25.12 11.57 -6.49
CA HIS A 30 -24.31 10.84 -7.48
C HIS A 30 -23.29 9.88 -6.84
N ILE A 31 -22.66 10.27 -5.73
CA ILE A 31 -21.74 9.39 -4.97
C ILE A 31 -22.52 8.20 -4.41
N ARG A 32 -23.71 8.41 -3.83
CA ARG A 32 -24.55 7.32 -3.31
C ARG A 32 -25.03 6.37 -4.40
N GLY A 33 -25.37 6.88 -5.59
CA GLY A 33 -25.77 6.07 -6.74
C GLY A 33 -24.63 5.20 -7.30
N ALA A 34 -23.39 5.70 -7.29
CA ALA A 34 -22.21 4.94 -7.71
C ALA A 34 -21.85 3.83 -6.71
N PHE A 35 -21.92 4.11 -5.40
CA PHE A 35 -21.72 3.08 -4.37
C PHE A 35 -22.81 1.99 -4.42
N ALA A 36 -24.08 2.36 -4.61
CA ALA A 36 -25.20 1.41 -4.64
C ALA A 36 -25.17 0.43 -5.83
N ARG A 37 -24.51 0.78 -6.95
CA ARG A 37 -24.31 -0.13 -8.09
C ARG A 37 -23.16 -1.12 -7.87
N ILE A 38 -22.17 -0.76 -7.04
CA ILE A 38 -21.07 -1.65 -6.65
C ILE A 38 -21.56 -2.69 -5.61
N THR A 39 -22.42 -2.29 -4.66
CA THR A 39 -22.95 -3.19 -3.62
C THR A 39 -23.76 -4.38 -4.14
N ARG A 40 -24.15 -4.39 -5.42
CA ARG A 40 -24.90 -5.48 -6.04
C ARG A 40 -24.01 -6.50 -6.78
N LEU A 41 -22.70 -6.23 -6.89
CA LEU A 41 -21.68 -7.13 -7.46
C LEU A 41 -20.57 -7.53 -6.47
N GLU A 42 -20.53 -6.91 -5.28
CA GLU A 42 -19.72 -7.35 -4.13
C GLU A 42 -20.26 -8.68 -3.58
N THR A 43 -19.89 -9.81 -4.17
CA THR A 43 -20.21 -11.10 -3.58
C THR A 43 -19.36 -11.28 -2.31
N PRO A 44 -19.95 -11.71 -1.18
CA PRO A 44 -19.20 -12.09 0.03
C PRO A 44 -18.04 -13.06 -0.26
N ALA A 45 -18.15 -13.83 -1.35
CA ALA A 45 -17.11 -14.70 -1.86
C ALA A 45 -15.79 -13.96 -2.18
N GLY A 46 -15.80 -12.84 -2.91
CA GLY A 46 -14.56 -12.13 -3.27
C GLY A 46 -13.84 -11.51 -2.07
N THR A 47 -14.60 -11.03 -1.07
CA THR A 47 -14.03 -10.55 0.20
C THR A 47 -13.35 -11.67 0.98
N VAL A 48 -13.98 -12.85 1.03
CA VAL A 48 -13.41 -14.03 1.68
C VAL A 48 -12.19 -14.54 0.94
N GLU A 49 -12.21 -14.58 -0.39
CA GLU A 49 -11.09 -15.02 -1.23
C GLU A 49 -9.87 -14.12 -1.03
N PHE A 50 -10.04 -12.80 -1.11
CA PHE A 50 -8.95 -11.86 -0.88
C PHE A 50 -8.38 -11.96 0.54
N SER A 51 -9.24 -12.00 1.56
CA SER A 51 -8.78 -12.10 2.95
C SER A 51 -8.09 -13.43 3.26
N THR A 52 -8.51 -14.51 2.60
CA THR A 52 -7.84 -15.81 2.71
C THR A 52 -6.47 -15.76 2.05
N ALA A 53 -6.37 -15.23 0.83
CA ALA A 53 -5.11 -15.09 0.11
C ALA A 53 -4.13 -14.14 0.84
N ALA A 54 -4.60 -13.03 1.39
CA ALA A 54 -3.78 -12.12 2.19
C ALA A 54 -3.22 -12.80 3.45
N ARG A 55 -4.03 -13.62 4.12
CA ARG A 55 -3.60 -14.40 5.29
C ARG A 55 -2.61 -15.50 4.93
N GLU A 56 -2.79 -16.16 3.79
CA GLU A 56 -1.87 -17.19 3.30
C GLU A 56 -0.49 -16.57 3.02
N VAL A 57 -0.45 -15.46 2.29
CA VAL A 57 0.79 -14.71 2.03
C VAL A 57 1.44 -14.24 3.34
N ARG A 58 0.64 -13.82 4.32
CA ARG A 58 1.14 -13.49 5.65
C ARG A 58 1.77 -14.67 6.37
N SER A 59 1.10 -15.82 6.39
CA SER A 59 1.66 -17.04 6.97
C SER A 59 3.00 -17.38 6.31
N ASP A 60 3.07 -17.22 4.98
CA ASP A 60 4.29 -17.50 4.26
C ASP A 60 5.42 -16.52 4.56
N ALA A 61 5.07 -15.26 4.81
CA ALA A 61 5.98 -14.18 5.15
C ALA A 61 6.48 -14.27 6.61
N GLU A 62 5.64 -14.71 7.56
CA GLU A 62 6.04 -14.88 8.96
C GLU A 62 7.20 -15.89 9.11
N GLU A 63 7.23 -16.93 8.28
CA GLU A 63 8.34 -17.88 8.23
C GLU A 63 9.67 -17.25 7.79
N LEU A 64 9.64 -16.14 7.02
CA LEU A 64 10.85 -15.34 6.72
C LEU A 64 11.38 -14.69 7.99
N GLY A 65 10.48 -14.11 8.80
CA GLY A 65 10.83 -13.47 10.07
C GLY A 65 11.45 -14.45 11.08
N ALA A 66 10.91 -15.67 11.15
CA ALA A 66 11.40 -16.72 12.03
C ALA A 66 12.82 -17.20 11.68
N ALA A 67 13.21 -17.16 10.40
CA ALA A 67 14.54 -17.53 9.95
C ALA A 67 15.63 -16.50 10.34
N SER A 68 15.31 -15.19 10.29
CA SER A 68 16.27 -14.13 10.63
C SER A 68 16.34 -13.79 12.12
N ALA A 69 15.31 -14.11 12.92
CA ALA A 69 15.31 -13.85 14.37
C ALA A 69 16.41 -14.61 15.16
N GLY A 70 17.11 -15.54 14.52
CA GLY A 70 18.29 -16.21 15.09
C GLY A 70 19.57 -15.36 15.11
N ASP A 71 19.66 -14.30 14.30
CA ASP A 71 20.85 -13.45 14.14
C ASP A 71 20.74 -12.07 14.83
N ASP A 72 19.55 -11.65 15.26
CA ASP A 72 19.26 -10.31 15.82
C ASP A 72 19.96 -10.00 17.16
N SER A 73 20.67 -10.96 17.78
CA SER A 73 21.29 -10.77 19.10
C SER A 73 22.64 -10.02 19.06
N ALA A 74 23.10 -9.56 17.90
CA ALA A 74 24.43 -8.99 17.71
C ALA A 74 24.50 -7.53 17.19
N ASN A 75 23.37 -6.88 16.85
CA ASN A 75 23.38 -5.50 16.34
C ASN A 75 23.53 -4.46 17.47
N GLY A 76 24.13 -3.30 17.11
CA GLY A 76 24.33 -2.19 18.04
C GLY A 76 23.12 -1.23 18.12
N PRO A 77 23.05 -0.35 19.14
CA PRO A 77 21.92 0.57 19.37
C PRO A 77 21.60 1.53 18.21
N GLN A 78 22.55 1.71 17.29
CA GLN A 78 22.45 2.64 16.17
C GLN A 78 21.82 1.97 14.93
N GLU A 79 22.06 0.68 14.72
CA GLU A 79 21.40 -0.12 13.67
C GLU A 79 19.95 -0.41 14.05
N GLU A 80 19.69 -0.70 15.33
CA GLU A 80 18.32 -0.87 15.86
C GLU A 80 17.44 0.36 15.62
N ALA A 81 17.97 1.58 15.82
CA ALA A 81 17.22 2.82 15.63
C ALA A 81 16.89 3.13 14.16
N GLU A 82 17.81 2.79 13.23
CA GLU A 82 17.56 2.93 11.79
C GLU A 82 16.56 1.88 11.30
N GLU A 83 16.65 0.66 11.83
CA GLU A 83 15.73 -0.43 11.55
C GLU A 83 14.30 -0.10 12.03
N ASP A 84 14.17 0.37 13.27
CA ASP A 84 12.92 0.87 13.84
C ASP A 84 12.33 2.02 13.01
N SER A 85 13.16 2.95 12.53
CA SER A 85 12.68 4.06 11.70
C SER A 85 12.19 3.60 10.32
N ARG A 86 12.88 2.64 9.68
CA ARG A 86 12.49 2.10 8.36
C ARG A 86 11.21 1.29 8.46
N PHE A 87 11.05 0.52 9.53
CA PHE A 87 9.85 -0.28 9.76
C PHE A 87 8.70 0.50 10.40
N GLY A 88 8.97 1.63 11.04
CA GLY A 88 7.96 2.58 11.51
C GLY A 88 7.09 3.12 10.38
N ALA A 89 7.60 3.23 9.16
CA ALA A 89 6.81 3.61 7.99
C ALA A 89 5.71 2.58 7.65
N PHE A 90 5.96 1.28 7.88
CA PHE A 90 4.93 0.25 7.73
C PHE A 90 3.88 0.33 8.85
N GLN A 91 4.26 0.80 10.04
CA GLN A 91 3.30 1.04 11.13
C GLN A 91 2.31 2.15 10.77
N GLU A 92 2.75 3.23 10.12
CA GLU A 92 1.85 4.28 9.64
C GLU A 92 0.84 3.72 8.62
N ALA A 93 1.29 2.88 7.67
CA ALA A 93 0.40 2.20 6.73
C ALA A 93 -0.59 1.27 7.45
N TRP A 94 -0.15 0.57 8.50
CA TRP A 94 -0.98 -0.29 9.33
C TRP A 94 -2.11 0.46 10.05
N ASP A 95 -1.80 1.63 10.61
CA ASP A 95 -2.74 2.44 11.40
C ASP A 95 -3.88 2.99 10.52
N VAL A 96 -3.59 3.24 9.24
CA VAL A 96 -4.58 3.74 8.27
C VAL A 96 -5.54 2.64 7.79
N ALA A 97 -5.27 1.36 8.06
CA ALA A 97 -6.04 0.23 7.51
C ALA A 97 -7.53 0.26 7.88
N ASP A 98 -7.90 0.74 9.07
CA ASP A 98 -9.32 0.86 9.47
C ASP A 98 -10.03 2.02 8.75
N ALA A 99 -9.30 3.09 8.41
CA ALA A 99 -9.85 4.26 7.71
C ALA A 99 -9.86 4.06 6.17
N SER A 100 -8.85 3.38 5.63
CA SER A 100 -8.69 3.10 4.21
C SER A 100 -7.85 1.82 3.99
N PRO A 101 -8.49 0.65 3.88
CA PRO A 101 -7.78 -0.62 3.64
C PRO A 101 -6.96 -0.61 2.33
N ILE A 102 -7.53 -0.07 1.25
CA ILE A 102 -6.83 0.08 -0.02
C ILE A 102 -5.68 1.08 0.10
N GLY A 103 -5.88 2.18 0.84
CA GLY A 103 -4.82 3.15 1.12
C GLY A 103 -3.64 2.53 1.85
N ALA A 104 -3.89 1.79 2.92
CA ALA A 104 -2.88 1.05 3.67
C ALA A 104 -2.08 0.08 2.78
N LEU A 105 -2.77 -0.70 1.95
CA LEU A 105 -2.16 -1.63 1.00
C LEU A 105 -1.25 -0.91 0.00
N VAL A 106 -1.74 0.17 -0.62
CA VAL A 106 -0.99 0.94 -1.61
C VAL A 106 0.25 1.58 -0.96
N SER A 107 0.12 2.15 0.24
CA SER A 107 1.23 2.74 0.97
C SER A 107 2.31 1.70 1.29
N ALA A 108 1.93 0.54 1.83
CA ALA A 108 2.88 -0.53 2.14
C ALA A 108 3.58 -1.06 0.88
N TRP A 109 2.86 -1.18 -0.23
CA TRP A 109 3.45 -1.59 -1.50
C TRP A 109 4.50 -0.59 -2.01
N LEU A 110 4.21 0.72 -1.95
CA LEU A 110 5.14 1.77 -2.37
C LEU A 110 6.40 1.79 -1.48
N LEU A 111 6.25 1.58 -0.17
CA LEU A 111 7.37 1.46 0.76
C LEU A 111 8.25 0.25 0.45
N LEU A 112 7.65 -0.90 0.17
CA LEU A 112 8.38 -2.10 -0.24
C LEU A 112 9.14 -1.86 -1.56
N GLU A 113 8.52 -1.21 -2.55
CA GLU A 113 9.19 -0.84 -3.80
C GLU A 113 10.38 0.11 -3.54
N SER A 114 10.20 1.15 -2.72
CA SER A 114 11.28 2.10 -2.44
C SER A 114 12.45 1.44 -1.72
N ILE A 115 12.18 0.61 -0.70
CA ILE A 115 13.21 -0.13 0.05
C ILE A 115 13.94 -1.09 -0.87
N SER A 116 13.20 -1.82 -1.71
CA SER A 116 13.79 -2.76 -2.68
C SER A 116 14.72 -2.05 -3.66
N LEU A 117 14.32 -0.91 -4.20
CA LEU A 117 15.14 -0.13 -5.13
C LEU A 117 16.38 0.43 -4.44
N GLN A 118 16.24 0.96 -3.23
CA GLN A 118 17.36 1.42 -2.42
C GLN A 118 18.35 0.30 -2.13
N ALA A 119 17.87 -0.89 -1.71
CA ALA A 119 18.71 -2.04 -1.45
C ALA A 119 19.46 -2.53 -2.70
N ILE A 120 18.82 -2.45 -3.88
CA ILE A 120 19.49 -2.76 -5.15
C ILE A 120 20.61 -1.76 -5.44
N ASP A 121 20.36 -0.47 -5.26
CA ASP A 121 21.35 0.59 -5.54
C ASP A 121 22.54 0.54 -4.58
N GLU A 122 22.27 0.45 -3.27
CA GLU A 122 23.30 0.41 -2.22
C GLU A 122 24.22 -0.81 -2.31
N ARG A 123 23.73 -1.92 -2.87
CA ARG A 123 24.46 -3.19 -2.99
C ARG A 123 25.00 -3.44 -4.39
N GLY A 124 25.19 -2.38 -5.18
CA GLY A 124 25.79 -2.47 -6.51
C GLY A 124 25.01 -3.35 -7.49
N GLY A 125 23.69 -3.46 -7.29
CA GLY A 125 22.79 -4.22 -8.13
C GLY A 125 22.69 -3.65 -9.55
N PRO A 126 22.02 -4.39 -10.47
CA PRO A 126 21.92 -3.95 -11.85
C PRO A 126 21.16 -2.62 -11.94
N PRO A 127 21.65 -1.63 -12.71
CA PRO A 127 20.95 -0.36 -12.85
C PRO A 127 19.60 -0.59 -13.55
N LEU A 128 18.51 -0.41 -12.82
CA LEU A 128 17.17 -0.67 -13.34
C LEU A 128 16.65 0.45 -14.23
N GLU A 129 17.12 1.69 -14.00
CA GLU A 129 16.75 2.90 -14.77
C GLU A 129 17.45 3.02 -16.12
N LEU A 130 18.66 2.47 -16.29
CA LEU A 130 19.41 2.57 -17.56
C LEU A 130 18.83 1.70 -18.68
N ALA A 131 17.91 0.79 -18.37
CA ALA A 131 17.26 0.00 -19.41
C ALA A 131 16.19 0.84 -20.11
N SER A 132 16.16 0.84 -21.45
CA SER A 132 15.13 1.50 -22.29
C SER A 132 13.73 0.90 -22.15
N ARG A 133 13.43 0.26 -21.03
CA ARG A 133 12.18 -0.42 -20.68
C ARG A 133 11.65 0.19 -19.39
N PRO A 134 10.32 0.35 -19.26
CA PRO A 134 9.71 0.84 -18.04
C PRO A 134 10.13 -0.03 -16.83
N LEU A 135 10.34 0.61 -15.69
CA LEU A 135 10.53 -0.08 -14.42
C LEU A 135 9.24 -0.80 -14.06
N THR A 136 9.29 -2.12 -13.94
CA THR A 136 8.13 -2.93 -13.55
C THR A 136 8.44 -3.65 -12.24
N PRO A 137 7.43 -3.93 -11.40
CA PRO A 137 7.61 -4.71 -10.17
C PRO A 137 8.34 -6.03 -10.39
N THR A 138 8.04 -6.71 -11.49
CA THR A 138 8.69 -7.98 -11.85
C THR A 138 10.21 -7.82 -12.01
N ARG A 139 10.68 -6.70 -12.56
CA ARG A 139 12.12 -6.45 -12.72
C ARG A 139 12.82 -6.22 -11.38
N ILE A 140 12.15 -5.59 -10.43
CA ILE A 140 12.66 -5.41 -9.06
C ILE A 140 12.83 -6.79 -8.41
N ILE A 141 11.79 -7.63 -8.46
CA ILE A 141 11.80 -8.99 -7.91
C ILE A 141 12.90 -9.85 -8.55
N GLU A 142 13.01 -9.83 -9.88
CA GLU A 142 14.05 -10.56 -10.61
C GLU A 142 15.47 -10.10 -10.25
N ALA A 143 15.67 -8.79 -10.05
CA ALA A 143 16.96 -8.24 -9.66
C ALA A 143 17.35 -8.70 -8.25
N LEU A 144 16.43 -8.58 -7.29
CA LEU A 144 16.66 -9.04 -5.91
C LEU A 144 16.95 -10.55 -5.86
N GLY A 145 16.20 -11.36 -6.62
CA GLY A 145 16.45 -12.80 -6.71
C GLY A 145 17.84 -13.14 -7.25
N LYS A 146 18.34 -12.39 -8.25
CA LYS A 146 19.72 -12.54 -8.75
C LYS A 146 20.78 -12.08 -7.75
N MET A 147 20.43 -11.16 -6.87
CA MET A 147 21.31 -10.66 -5.80
C MET A 147 21.34 -11.56 -4.57
N GLY A 148 20.54 -12.64 -4.55
CA GLY A 148 20.54 -13.62 -3.47
C GLY A 148 19.34 -13.56 -2.53
N LEU A 149 18.29 -12.82 -2.88
CA LEU A 149 17.04 -12.85 -2.11
C LEU A 149 16.51 -14.29 -2.08
N SER A 150 16.08 -14.76 -0.91
CA SER A 150 15.64 -16.14 -0.75
C SER A 150 14.47 -16.46 -1.69
N ALA A 151 14.44 -17.69 -2.23
CA ALA A 151 13.39 -18.12 -3.16
C ALA A 151 11.98 -17.96 -2.55
N ARG A 152 11.88 -18.10 -1.23
CA ARG A 152 10.66 -17.87 -0.48
C ARG A 152 10.24 -16.40 -0.50
N ALA A 153 11.15 -15.47 -0.17
CA ALA A 153 10.85 -14.04 -0.23
C ALA A 153 10.49 -13.58 -1.65
N VAL A 154 11.14 -14.14 -2.68
CA VAL A 154 10.76 -13.92 -4.08
C VAL A 154 9.31 -14.36 -4.35
N SER A 155 8.90 -15.53 -3.84
CA SER A 155 7.52 -16.01 -3.97
C SER A 155 6.53 -15.06 -3.30
N VAL A 156 6.75 -14.74 -2.02
CA VAL A 156 5.89 -13.83 -1.25
C VAL A 156 5.77 -12.46 -1.93
N PHE A 157 6.85 -11.93 -2.51
CA PHE A 157 6.82 -10.68 -3.25
C PHE A 157 5.96 -10.79 -4.53
N HIS A 158 6.04 -11.91 -5.26
CA HIS A 158 5.16 -12.15 -6.40
C HIS A 158 3.68 -12.23 -6.00
N ASP A 159 3.37 -12.85 -4.86
CA ASP A 159 2.01 -12.99 -4.35
C ASP A 159 1.45 -11.63 -3.89
N LEU A 160 2.25 -10.82 -3.20
CA LEU A 160 1.91 -9.44 -2.85
C LEU A 160 1.63 -8.59 -4.09
N ARG A 161 2.44 -8.75 -5.16
CA ARG A 161 2.20 -8.06 -6.43
C ARG A 161 0.85 -8.47 -7.03
N GLN A 162 0.48 -9.75 -6.95
CA GLN A 162 -0.80 -10.24 -7.42
C GLN A 162 -1.97 -9.69 -6.61
N LEU A 163 -1.87 -9.72 -5.27
CA LEU A 163 -2.87 -9.16 -4.35
C LEU A 163 -3.08 -7.66 -4.58
N ARG A 164 -2.00 -6.88 -4.76
CA ARG A 164 -2.09 -5.46 -5.10
C ARG A 164 -2.84 -5.24 -6.41
N ASN A 165 -2.53 -6.03 -7.45
CA ASN A 165 -3.23 -5.92 -8.73
C ASN A 165 -4.72 -6.25 -8.58
N GLN A 166 -5.08 -7.29 -7.82
CA GLN A 166 -6.47 -7.66 -7.55
C GLN A 166 -7.22 -6.53 -6.84
N ALA A 167 -6.62 -5.95 -5.79
CA ALA A 167 -7.17 -4.84 -5.02
C ALA A 167 -7.38 -3.58 -5.88
N ILE A 168 -6.37 -3.16 -6.66
CA ILE A 168 -6.44 -1.93 -7.48
C ILE A 168 -7.43 -2.07 -8.63
N HIS A 169 -7.54 -3.26 -9.24
CA HIS A 169 -8.49 -3.50 -10.31
C HIS A 169 -9.93 -3.71 -9.82
N GLY A 170 -10.17 -3.55 -8.51
CA GLY A 170 -11.51 -3.57 -7.91
C GLY A 170 -12.23 -4.91 -8.04
N LYS A 171 -11.47 -6.00 -8.17
CA LYS A 171 -12.05 -7.35 -8.28
C LYS A 171 -12.61 -7.84 -6.94
N ASP A 172 -11.96 -7.45 -5.85
CA ASP A 172 -12.29 -7.88 -4.49
C ASP A 172 -12.38 -6.71 -3.52
N VAL A 173 -13.22 -6.85 -2.50
CA VAL A 173 -13.31 -5.89 -1.39
C VAL A 173 -12.19 -6.19 -0.39
N VAL A 174 -11.31 -5.21 -0.17
CA VAL A 174 -10.22 -5.30 0.80
C VAL A 174 -10.73 -4.94 2.19
N THR A 175 -10.65 -5.89 3.14
CA THR A 175 -11.00 -5.64 4.54
C THR A 175 -9.83 -5.01 5.30
N PRO A 176 -10.05 -4.28 6.41
CA PRO A 176 -8.97 -3.75 7.24
C PRO A 176 -7.99 -4.84 7.71
N LEU A 177 -8.50 -6.02 8.08
CA LEU A 177 -7.67 -7.14 8.49
C LEU A 177 -6.80 -7.66 7.33
N ALA A 178 -7.35 -7.79 6.12
CA ALA A 178 -6.58 -8.24 4.97
C ALA A 178 -5.53 -7.21 4.53
N ALA A 179 -5.84 -5.91 4.65
CA ALA A 179 -4.87 -4.85 4.41
C ALA A 179 -3.72 -4.90 5.42
N ARG A 180 -4.03 -5.16 6.70
CA ARG A 180 -3.03 -5.41 7.74
C ARG A 180 -2.16 -6.62 7.39
N ASP A 181 -2.74 -7.77 7.09
CA ASP A 181 -2.00 -8.97 6.70
C ASP A 181 -1.05 -8.68 5.51
N PHE A 182 -1.49 -7.88 4.53
CA PHE A 182 -0.64 -7.40 3.43
C PHE A 182 0.53 -6.52 3.90
N VAL A 183 0.27 -5.53 4.77
CA VAL A 183 1.28 -4.60 5.30
C VAL A 183 2.36 -5.37 6.06
N GLU A 184 1.96 -6.32 6.92
CA GLU A 184 2.90 -7.18 7.66
C GLU A 184 3.75 -8.04 6.72
N SER A 185 3.13 -8.64 5.71
CA SER A 185 3.83 -9.44 4.70
C SER A 185 4.87 -8.61 3.94
N ALA A 186 4.50 -7.40 3.53
CA ALA A 186 5.40 -6.47 2.84
C ALA A 186 6.59 -6.09 3.74
N ARG A 187 6.34 -5.90 5.04
CA ARG A 187 7.39 -5.61 6.04
C ARG A 187 8.39 -6.77 6.15
N TYR A 188 7.94 -8.02 6.18
CA TYR A 188 8.83 -9.18 6.23
C TYR A 188 9.71 -9.29 4.98
N VAL A 189 9.14 -9.10 3.79
CA VAL A 189 9.92 -9.10 2.55
C VAL A 189 10.93 -7.94 2.54
N ALA A 190 10.52 -6.75 2.98
CA ALA A 190 11.43 -5.61 3.08
C ALA A 190 12.62 -5.92 4.00
N ARG A 191 12.39 -6.59 5.14
CA ARG A 191 13.48 -7.00 6.05
C ARG A 191 14.47 -7.92 5.37
N GLU A 192 13.99 -8.89 4.59
CA GLU A 192 14.85 -9.82 3.85
C GLU A 192 15.74 -9.11 2.81
N THR A 193 15.34 -7.95 2.26
CA THR A 193 16.22 -7.21 1.35
C THR A 193 17.49 -6.68 2.04
N TYR A 194 17.47 -6.55 3.36
CA TYR A 194 18.64 -6.16 4.16
C TYR A 194 19.58 -7.33 4.49
N THR A 195 19.14 -8.58 4.31
CA THR A 195 19.98 -9.76 4.53
C THR A 195 20.78 -10.17 3.29
N LEU A 196 20.60 -9.45 2.17
CA LEU A 196 21.37 -9.65 0.95
C LEU A 196 22.88 -9.54 1.24
N PRO A 197 23.74 -10.20 0.44
CA PRO A 197 25.18 -9.99 0.53
C PRO A 197 25.55 -8.57 0.05
N LEU A 198 26.63 -8.01 0.61
CA LEU A 198 27.30 -6.83 0.06
C LEU A 198 28.16 -7.27 -1.12
N SER A 199 28.09 -6.53 -2.24
CA SER A 199 28.87 -6.77 -3.46
C SER A 199 30.31 -6.26 -3.35
#